data_AF-A0A533W688-F1
#
_entry.id   AF-A0A533W688-F1
#
_cell.length_a   1.000
_cell.length_b   1.000
_cell.length_c   1.000
_cell.angle_alpha   90.00
_cell.angle_beta   90.00
_cell.angle_gamma   90.00
#
_symmetry.space_group_name_H-M   'P 1'
#
loop_
_entity.id
_entity.type
_entity.pdbx_description
1 polymer ?
#
loop_
_entity_poly.entity_id
_entity_poly.type
_entity_poly.pdbx_seq_one_letter_code
_entity_poly.pdbx_strand_id
1 'polypeptide(L)'
;MTQTNAIILRLREEEAGNFEALFRKEVLPLWRQFKARGKIIAASLTPVQDGNQGRKGVRDYILHVEVPSMAEHSEFDSNASFLKFLPKAQAMQPEEPLVWLGNTLFQV
;
A
#
# COMPACT_ATOMS: atom_id res chain seq x y z
N MET A 1 4.10 -13.27 15.02
CA MET A 1 3.47 -13.94 13.87
C MET A 1 3.47 -12.95 12.74
N THR A 2 3.76 -13.41 11.52
CA THR A 2 3.66 -12.59 10.31
C THR A 2 2.30 -11.92 10.25
N GLN A 3 2.28 -10.64 9.86
CA GLN A 3 1.07 -9.90 9.59
C GLN A 3 0.93 -9.70 8.09
N THR A 4 -0.27 -9.96 7.57
CA THR A 4 -0.68 -9.64 6.20
C THR A 4 -1.58 -8.40 6.23
N ASN A 5 -1.23 -7.40 5.43
CA ASN A 5 -1.99 -6.18 5.22
C ASN A 5 -2.45 -6.15 3.76
N ALA A 6 -3.77 -6.13 3.56
CA ALA A 6 -4.40 -5.98 2.25
C ALA A 6 -5.19 -4.68 2.24
N ILE A 7 -4.84 -3.79 1.31
CA ILE A 7 -5.47 -2.48 1.19
C ILE A 7 -5.92 -2.29 -0.25
N ILE A 8 -7.17 -1.90 -0.45
CA ILE A 8 -7.68 -1.48 -1.74
C ILE A 8 -7.67 0.05 -1.77
N LEU A 9 -6.72 0.59 -2.51
CA LEU A 9 -6.62 2.03 -2.77
C LEU A 9 -7.51 2.36 -3.97
N ARG A 10 -8.21 3.48 -3.88
CA ARG A 10 -9.13 3.93 -4.93
C ARG A 10 -8.69 5.30 -5.40
N LEU A 11 -8.06 5.38 -6.55
CA LEU A 11 -7.53 6.64 -7.08
C LEU A 11 -8.48 7.16 -8.14
N ARG A 12 -8.68 8.48 -8.20
CA ARG A 12 -9.32 9.07 -9.40
C ARG A 12 -8.51 8.69 -10.63
N GLU A 13 -9.17 8.30 -11.70
CA GLU A 13 -8.52 7.75 -12.91
C GLU A 13 -7.45 8.71 -13.45
N GLU A 14 -7.73 10.01 -13.45
CA GLU A 14 -6.81 11.06 -13.90
C GLU A 14 -5.57 11.23 -12.99
N GLU A 15 -5.65 10.83 -11.72
CA GLU A 15 -4.54 10.89 -10.76
C GLU A 15 -3.71 9.60 -10.70
N ALA A 16 -4.18 8.52 -11.33
CA ALA A 16 -3.53 7.21 -11.28
C ALA A 16 -2.03 7.28 -11.65
N GLY A 17 -1.70 7.94 -12.77
CA GLY A 17 -0.30 8.09 -13.20
C GLY A 17 0.55 8.93 -12.24
N ASN A 18 -0.02 9.98 -11.65
CA ASN A 18 0.65 10.81 -10.66
C ASN A 18 0.94 10.01 -9.38
N PHE A 19 -0.04 9.22 -8.93
CA PHE A 19 0.10 8.33 -7.79
C PHE A 19 1.22 7.30 -8.01
N GLU A 20 1.23 6.61 -9.15
CA GLU A 20 2.27 5.62 -9.48
C GLU A 20 3.67 6.24 -9.48
N ALA A 21 3.82 7.42 -10.11
CA ALA A 21 5.09 8.14 -10.16
C ALA A 21 5.56 8.58 -8.77
N LEU A 22 4.65 9.11 -7.95
CA LEU A 22 4.93 9.54 -6.59
C LEU A 22 5.29 8.35 -5.69
N PHE A 23 4.54 7.26 -5.77
CA PHE A 23 4.77 6.03 -5.02
C PHE A 23 6.15 5.44 -5.37
N ARG A 24 6.48 5.36 -6.66
CA ARG A 24 7.79 4.89 -7.14
C ARG A 24 8.94 5.76 -6.61
N LYS A 25 8.72 7.07 -6.51
CA LYS A 25 9.73 8.02 -6.04
C LYS A 25 9.90 8.01 -4.52
N GLU A 26 8.81 7.97 -3.76
CA GLU A 26 8.83 8.22 -2.31
C GLU A 26 8.68 6.95 -1.47
N VAL A 27 7.86 5.98 -1.88
CA VAL A 27 7.53 4.79 -1.07
C VAL A 27 8.36 3.58 -1.46
N LEU A 28 8.55 3.32 -2.75
CA LEU A 28 9.33 2.16 -3.22
C LEU A 28 10.76 2.10 -2.65
N PRO A 29 11.51 3.22 -2.51
CA PRO A 29 12.80 3.19 -1.83
C PRO A 29 12.72 2.80 -0.35
N LEU A 30 11.68 3.28 0.37
CA LEU A 30 11.44 2.89 1.76
C LEU A 30 11.12 1.40 1.87
N TRP A 31 10.27 0.87 0.99
CA TRP A 31 9.99 -0.57 0.93
C TRP A 31 11.26 -1.39 0.73
N ARG A 32 12.13 -0.99 -0.20
CA ARG A 32 13.42 -1.65 -0.42
C ARG A 32 14.30 -1.60 0.82
N GLN A 33 14.36 -0.46 1.50
CA GLN A 33 15.13 -0.30 2.74
C GLN A 33 14.58 -1.18 3.88
N PHE A 34 13.26 -1.22 4.06
CA PHE A 34 12.63 -2.07 5.08
C PHE A 34 12.81 -3.55 4.77
N LYS A 35 12.65 -3.95 3.51
CA LYS A 35 12.89 -5.33 3.06
C LYS A 35 14.35 -5.76 3.26
N ALA A 36 15.31 -4.91 2.90
CA ALA A 36 16.75 -5.19 3.11
C ALA A 36 17.12 -5.37 4.59
N ARG A 37 16.33 -4.80 5.51
CA ARG A 37 16.49 -4.93 6.97
C ARG A 37 15.62 -6.04 7.57
N GLY A 38 14.96 -6.86 6.75
CA GLY A 38 14.07 -7.93 7.20
C GLY A 38 12.75 -7.44 7.82
N LYS A 39 12.41 -6.14 7.69
CA LYS A 39 11.19 -5.54 8.27
C LYS A 39 9.96 -5.65 7.36
N ILE A 40 10.17 -5.99 6.09
CA ILE A 40 9.13 -6.37 5.13
C ILE A 40 9.53 -7.72 4.55
N ILE A 41 8.61 -8.66 4.54
CA ILE A 41 8.76 -9.98 3.92
C ILE A 41 8.44 -9.85 2.43
N ALA A 42 7.23 -9.39 2.12
CA ALA A 42 6.74 -9.14 0.77
C ALA A 42 5.96 -7.82 0.73
N ALA A 43 6.03 -7.13 -0.41
CA ALA A 43 5.20 -5.95 -0.65
C ALA A 43 4.97 -5.80 -2.15
N SER A 44 3.74 -5.44 -2.53
CA SER A 44 3.35 -5.19 -3.92
C SER A 44 2.27 -4.12 -4.00
N LEU A 45 2.29 -3.38 -5.10
CA LEU A 45 1.25 -2.46 -5.52
C LEU A 45 0.84 -2.91 -6.92
N THR A 46 -0.42 -3.30 -7.08
CA THR A 46 -0.93 -3.91 -8.32
C THR A 46 -2.13 -3.10 -8.81
N PRO A 47 -2.07 -2.45 -9.99
CA PRO A 47 -3.26 -1.85 -10.59
C PRO A 47 -4.27 -2.96 -10.93
N VAL A 48 -5.51 -2.78 -10.52
CA VAL A 48 -6.60 -3.72 -10.82
C VAL A 48 -6.99 -3.56 -12.29
N GLN A 49 -6.98 -4.66 -13.03
CA GLN A 49 -7.34 -4.69 -14.46
C GLN A 49 -8.77 -5.19 -14.70
N ASP A 50 -9.31 -6.00 -13.79
CA ASP A 50 -10.66 -6.56 -13.87
C ASP A 50 -11.19 -6.90 -12.47
N GLY A 51 -12.52 -6.97 -12.32
CA GLY A 51 -13.18 -7.27 -11.06
C GLY A 51 -14.69 -6.95 -11.07
N ASN A 52 -15.42 -7.45 -10.08
CA ASN A 52 -16.88 -7.28 -9.97
C ASN A 52 -17.31 -5.97 -9.28
N GLN A 53 -16.37 -5.12 -8.87
CA GLN A 53 -16.62 -3.88 -8.12
C GLN A 53 -16.08 -2.63 -8.84
N GLY A 54 -15.81 -2.72 -10.14
CA GLY A 54 -15.28 -1.61 -10.94
C GLY A 54 -16.17 -0.37 -10.91
N ARG A 55 -15.56 0.81 -10.90
CA ARG A 55 -16.24 2.11 -10.84
C ARG A 55 -15.76 3.01 -11.96
N LYS A 56 -16.68 3.75 -12.58
CA LYS A 56 -16.33 4.70 -13.63
C LYS A 56 -15.50 5.85 -13.05
N GLY A 57 -14.37 6.16 -13.68
CA GLY A 57 -13.50 7.28 -13.27
C GLY A 57 -12.63 7.00 -12.04
N VAL A 58 -12.53 5.73 -11.61
CA VAL A 58 -11.68 5.31 -10.50
C VAL A 58 -10.81 4.15 -10.96
N ARG A 59 -9.51 4.23 -10.64
CA ARG A 59 -8.58 3.12 -10.75
C ARG A 59 -8.30 2.53 -9.38
N ASP A 60 -8.63 1.27 -9.22
CA ASP A 60 -8.36 0.53 -8.00
C ASP A 60 -6.94 -0.08 -8.03
N TYR A 61 -6.32 -0.17 -6.86
CA TYR A 61 -5.04 -0.85 -6.67
C TYR A 61 -5.11 -1.80 -5.48
N ILE A 62 -4.54 -2.99 -5.65
CA ILE A 62 -4.24 -3.90 -4.54
C ILE A 62 -2.88 -3.53 -3.98
N LEU A 63 -2.85 -3.02 -2.76
CA LEU A 63 -1.64 -2.87 -1.97
C LEU A 63 -1.57 -4.04 -0.98
N HIS A 64 -0.58 -4.90 -1.17
CA HIS A 64 -0.36 -6.06 -0.32
C HIS A 64 1.01 -5.94 0.35
N VAL A 65 1.06 -6.06 1.68
CA VAL A 65 2.29 -6.00 2.47
C VAL A 65 2.28 -7.09 3.53
N GLU A 66 3.40 -7.81 3.65
CA GLU A 66 3.66 -8.79 4.70
C GLU A 66 4.84 -8.31 5.55
N VAL A 67 4.67 -8.32 6.87
CA VAL A 67 5.72 -7.95 7.83
C VAL A 67 5.89 -9.00 8.92
N PRO A 68 7.06 -9.07 9.59
CA PRO A 68 7.29 -10.05 10.66
C PRO A 68 6.31 -9.95 11.83
N SER A 69 5.87 -8.74 12.16
CA SER A 69 4.89 -8.47 13.22
C SER A 69 4.26 -7.08 13.10
N MET A 70 3.29 -6.79 13.97
CA MET A 70 2.68 -5.46 14.11
C MET A 70 3.71 -4.35 14.42
N ALA A 71 4.84 -4.69 15.06
CA ALA A 71 5.87 -3.71 15.41
C ALA A 71 6.51 -3.10 14.15
N GLU A 72 6.89 -3.93 13.18
CA GLU A 72 7.47 -3.47 11.92
C GLU A 72 6.46 -2.68 11.07
N HIS A 73 5.18 -3.07 11.11
CA HIS A 73 4.12 -2.29 10.48
C HIS A 73 3.98 -0.91 11.11
N SER A 74 3.89 -0.84 12.45
CA SER A 74 3.77 0.43 13.19
C SER A 74 4.97 1.34 12.98
N GLU A 75 6.18 0.76 12.88
CA GLU A 75 7.40 1.50 12.54
C GLU A 75 7.31 2.11 11.14
N PHE A 76 6.81 1.36 10.15
CA PHE A 76 6.64 1.88 8.80
C PHE A 76 5.62 3.02 8.76
N ASP A 77 4.47 2.84 9.41
CA ASP A 77 3.39 3.84 9.45
C ASP A 77 3.81 5.14 10.16
N SER A 78 4.72 5.03 11.13
CA SER A 78 5.28 6.17 11.85
C SER A 78 6.49 6.80 11.14
N ASN A 79 6.92 6.27 9.98
CA ASN A 79 8.08 6.79 9.28
C ASN A 79 7.83 8.21 8.76
N ALA A 80 8.70 9.15 9.11
CA ALA A 80 8.54 10.56 8.75
C ALA A 80 8.44 10.82 7.24
N SER A 81 9.10 9.99 6.40
CA SER A 81 8.98 10.11 4.94
C SER A 81 7.63 9.59 4.45
N PHE A 82 7.14 8.49 5.02
CA PHE A 82 5.82 7.95 4.70
C PHE A 82 4.71 8.91 5.13
N LEU A 83 4.81 9.51 6.32
CA LEU A 83 3.85 10.52 6.80
C LEU A 83 3.79 11.78 5.93
N LYS A 84 4.84 12.10 5.16
CA LYS A 84 4.83 13.18 4.16
C LYS A 84 4.17 12.75 2.84
N PHE A 85 4.25 11.47 2.50
CA PHE A 85 3.62 10.90 1.31
C PHE A 85 2.10 10.73 1.50
N LEU A 86 1.70 10.22 2.67
CA LEU A 86 0.32 9.83 2.98
C LEU A 86 -0.75 10.89 2.63
N PRO A 87 -0.64 12.17 3.05
CA PRO A 87 -1.66 13.17 2.72
C PRO A 87 -1.75 13.48 1.21
N LYS A 88 -0.63 13.36 0.47
CA LYS A 88 -0.64 13.54 -0.99
C LYS A 88 -1.42 12.42 -1.66
N ALA A 89 -1.20 11.18 -1.23
CA ALA A 89 -1.92 10.03 -1.75
C ALA A 89 -3.40 10.07 -1.37
N GLN A 90 -3.73 10.44 -0.13
CA GLN A 90 -5.12 10.61 0.33
C GLN A 90 -5.87 11.65 -0.49
N ALA A 91 -5.24 12.79 -0.82
CA ALA A 91 -5.87 13.82 -1.64
C ALA A 91 -6.27 13.31 -3.04
N MET A 92 -5.58 12.30 -3.58
CA MET A 92 -5.86 11.69 -4.89
C MET A 92 -7.03 10.70 -4.87
N GLN A 93 -7.46 10.26 -3.69
CA GLN A 93 -8.56 9.30 -3.54
C GLN A 93 -9.90 10.04 -3.46
N PRO A 94 -10.97 9.57 -4.13
CA PRO A 94 -12.30 10.16 -4.02
C PRO A 94 -13.03 9.71 -2.74
N GLU A 95 -12.55 8.67 -2.07
CA GLU A 95 -13.11 8.10 -0.84
C GLU A 95 -12.01 7.37 -0.05
N GLU A 96 -12.31 6.94 1.17
CA GLU A 96 -11.36 6.20 2.00
C GLU A 96 -11.03 4.82 1.40
N PRO A 97 -9.78 4.35 1.52
CA PRO A 97 -9.40 3.02 1.09
C PRO A 97 -10.03 1.95 1.98
N LEU A 98 -10.17 0.73 1.46
CA LEU A 98 -10.54 -0.42 2.28
C LEU A 98 -9.28 -1.05 2.85
N VAL A 99 -9.23 -1.25 4.16
CA VAL A 99 -8.03 -1.69 4.88
C VAL A 99 -8.34 -2.94 5.70
N TRP A 100 -7.58 -4.02 5.47
CA TRP A 100 -7.65 -5.24 6.26
C TRP A 100 -6.25 -5.65 6.73
N LEU A 101 -6.15 -5.96 8.02
CA LEU A 101 -4.93 -6.45 8.65
C LEU A 101 -5.25 -7.74 9.40
N GLY A 102 -4.31 -8.69 9.39
CA GLY A 102 -4.48 -9.94 10.12
C GLY A 102 -3.17 -10.69 10.33
N ASN A 103 -3.16 -11.57 11.32
CA ASN A 103 -2.07 -12.53 11.48
C ASN A 103 -2.20 -13.63 10.41
N THR A 104 -1.12 -13.90 9.69
CA THR A 104 -1.06 -14.93 8.67
C THR A 104 -1.09 -16.32 9.32
N LEU A 105 -2.07 -17.16 8.96
CA LEU A 105 -2.17 -18.54 9.46
C LEU A 105 -1.37 -19.54 8.61
N PHE A 106 -1.39 -19.38 7.29
CA PHE A 106 -0.73 -20.25 6.33
C PHE A 106 -0.08 -19.41 5.22
N GLN A 107 1.15 -19.77 4.82
CA GLN A 107 1.90 -19.13 3.73
C GLN A 107 2.82 -20.19 3.10
N VAL A 108 2.95 -20.19 1.77
CA VAL A 108 3.80 -21.10 0.99
C VAL A 108 4.83 -20.31 0.20
#